data_AF-A0A9R1XF26-F1
#
_entry.id   AF-A0A9R1XF26-F1
#
_cell.length_a   1.000
_cell.length_b   1.000
_cell.length_c   1.000
_cell.angle_alpha   90.00
_cell.angle_beta   90.00
_cell.angle_gamma   90.00
#
_symmetry.space_group_name_H-M   'P 1'
#
loop_
_entity.id
_entity.type
_entity.pdbx_description
1 polymer ?
#
loop_
_entity_poly.entity_id
_entity_poly.type
_entity_poly.pdbx_seq_one_letter_code
_entity_poly.pdbx_strand_id
1 'polypeptide(L)'
;MVQGIGRQLIFGKEHQKLDVDTEERKKKIRKFKESAWKCAYYLSAEILALIVTHNEPWFTNTINFWIGPNNQRWPDQKAKLKLKGLYMYTGGFYVYSIFALVFWETKRSDFGVSMAHHVATVILIVMSYICRFVRAGSVILALHDASDVFLEVGKMSKYSGAEGLASVSFILFVISWIILRLICYPFWILRSTSYEVVMLLDKDKHDTLIPIYYYIFNTLLFCLLVLHIYWWVLIYRMLAKQIQNRGKLSDDVRSDSDSDHEHED
;
A
#
# COMPACT_ATOMS: atom_id res chain seq x y z
N MET A 1 46.36 40.08 -1.66
CA MET A 1 44.89 40.23 -1.76
C MET A 1 44.24 39.10 -2.57
N VAL A 2 44.73 38.78 -3.78
CA VAL A 2 44.16 37.74 -4.67
C VAL A 2 44.21 36.31 -4.10
N GLN A 3 45.30 35.91 -3.43
CA GLN A 3 45.42 34.56 -2.83
C GLN A 3 44.43 34.30 -1.68
N GLY A 4 44.05 35.31 -0.91
CA GLY A 4 43.09 35.17 0.20
C GLY A 4 41.66 34.90 -0.30
N ILE A 5 41.26 35.61 -1.35
CA ILE A 5 39.96 35.46 -2.00
C ILE A 5 39.84 34.09 -2.68
N GLY A 6 40.91 33.63 -3.35
CA GLY A 6 40.96 32.30 -3.96
C GLY A 6 40.83 31.16 -2.95
N ARG A 7 41.53 31.25 -1.79
CA ARG A 7 41.37 30.27 -0.71
C ARG A 7 39.94 30.24 -0.18
N GLN A 8 39.33 31.40 0.08
CA GLN A 8 37.99 31.46 0.66
C GLN A 8 36.92 30.90 -0.28
N LEU A 9 37.05 31.14 -1.59
CA LEU A 9 36.16 30.56 -2.61
C LEU A 9 36.31 29.04 -2.74
N ILE A 10 37.54 28.53 -2.72
CA ILE A 10 37.80 27.08 -2.85
C ILE A 10 37.34 26.34 -1.59
N PHE A 11 37.77 26.80 -0.41
CA PHE A 11 37.38 26.16 0.85
C PHE A 11 35.88 26.33 1.15
N GLY A 12 35.26 27.45 0.76
CA GLY A 12 33.82 27.64 0.87
C GLY A 12 33.03 26.65 0.01
N LYS A 13 33.46 26.42 -1.24
CA LYS A 13 32.85 25.41 -2.11
C LYS A 13 33.06 23.98 -1.60
N GLU A 14 34.21 23.67 -1.01
CA GLU A 14 34.44 22.36 -0.38
C GLU A 14 33.54 22.13 0.84
N HIS A 15 33.41 23.12 1.72
CA HIS A 15 32.50 23.04 2.87
C HIS A 15 31.04 22.88 2.41
N GLN A 16 30.61 23.69 1.44
CA GLN A 16 29.27 23.58 0.86
C GLN A 16 29.03 22.18 0.24
N LYS A 17 30.00 21.62 -0.47
CA LYS A 17 29.90 20.27 -1.04
C LYS A 17 29.84 19.19 0.05
N LEU A 18 30.61 19.36 1.13
CA LEU A 18 30.61 18.44 2.27
C LEU A 18 29.27 18.46 3.01
N ASP A 19 28.70 19.66 3.21
CA ASP A 19 27.40 19.84 3.84
C ASP A 19 26.29 19.21 2.98
N VAL A 20 26.31 19.43 1.66
CA VAL A 20 25.37 18.81 0.72
C VAL A 20 25.49 17.27 0.75
N ASP A 21 26.70 16.69 0.72
CA ASP A 21 26.87 15.23 0.83
C ASP A 21 26.36 14.69 2.17
N THR A 22 26.58 15.44 3.24
CA THR A 22 26.13 15.09 4.59
C THR A 22 24.61 15.08 4.69
N GLU A 23 23.94 16.09 4.14
CA GLU A 23 22.48 16.18 4.14
C GLU A 23 21.84 15.11 3.23
N GLU A 24 22.39 14.85 2.05
CA GLU A 24 21.93 13.77 1.17
C GLU A 24 22.07 12.38 1.82
N ARG A 25 23.18 12.15 2.54
CA ARG A 25 23.38 10.92 3.32
C ARG A 25 22.36 10.77 4.43
N LYS A 26 22.10 11.83 5.21
CA LYS A 26 21.06 11.83 6.27
C LYS A 26 19.68 11.54 5.68
N LYS A 27 19.34 12.16 4.56
CA LYS A 27 18.07 11.95 3.83
C LYS A 27 17.92 10.50 3.37
N LYS A 28 18.97 9.89 2.80
CA LYS A 28 18.98 8.46 2.44
C LYS A 28 18.78 7.55 3.64
N ILE A 29 19.47 7.80 4.75
CA ILE A 29 19.32 7.02 5.99
C ILE A 29 17.89 7.11 6.53
N ARG A 30 17.29 8.31 6.53
CA ARG A 30 15.89 8.49 6.96
C ARG A 30 14.93 7.69 6.08
N LYS A 31 15.02 7.82 4.76
CA LYS A 31 14.17 7.06 3.81
C LYS A 31 14.36 5.55 3.95
N PHE A 32 15.60 5.10 4.19
CA PHE A 32 15.86 3.68 4.46
C PHE A 32 15.17 3.21 5.75
N LYS A 33 15.26 3.97 6.84
CA LYS A 33 14.59 3.64 8.11
C LYS A 33 13.06 3.58 7.96
N GLU A 34 12.48 4.55 7.25
CA GLU A 34 11.04 4.56 6.93
C GLU A 34 10.64 3.29 6.16
N SER A 35 11.39 2.95 5.11
CA SER A 35 11.13 1.73 4.33
C SER A 35 11.36 0.44 5.11
N ALA A 36 12.37 0.38 5.97
CA ALA A 36 12.62 -0.79 6.81
C ALA A 36 11.49 -1.04 7.82
N TRP A 37 10.98 0.01 8.45
CA TRP A 37 9.82 -0.09 9.34
C TRP A 37 8.58 -0.61 8.60
N LYS A 38 8.28 -0.03 7.43
CA LYS A 38 7.16 -0.48 6.58
C LYS A 38 7.34 -1.92 6.10
N CYS A 39 8.54 -2.31 5.68
CA CYS A 39 8.85 -3.67 5.26
C CYS A 39 8.60 -4.68 6.39
N ALA A 40 9.06 -4.37 7.61
CA ALA A 40 8.86 -5.23 8.77
C ALA A 40 7.37 -5.41 9.09
N TYR A 41 6.60 -4.31 9.01
CA TYR A 41 5.15 -4.36 9.15
C TYR A 41 4.50 -5.21 8.05
N TYR A 42 4.68 -4.87 6.77
CA TYR A 42 3.99 -5.58 5.67
C TYR A 42 4.33 -7.06 5.64
N LEU A 43 5.59 -7.43 5.91
CA LEU A 43 5.99 -8.84 5.99
C LEU A 43 5.28 -9.56 7.13
N SER A 44 5.22 -8.97 8.32
CA SER A 44 4.54 -9.59 9.47
C SER A 44 3.02 -9.59 9.33
N ALA A 45 2.44 -8.56 8.73
CA ALA A 45 1.02 -8.49 8.36
C ALA A 45 0.65 -9.59 7.36
N GLU A 46 1.46 -9.78 6.31
CA GLU A 46 1.24 -10.79 5.29
C GLU A 46 1.34 -12.21 5.86
N ILE A 47 2.38 -12.48 6.66
CA ILE A 47 2.52 -13.77 7.37
C ILE A 47 1.30 -14.02 8.26
N LEU A 48 0.88 -13.02 9.04
CA LEU A 48 -0.29 -13.14 9.90
C LEU A 48 -1.56 -13.40 9.09
N ALA A 49 -1.77 -12.67 8.00
CA ALA A 49 -2.93 -12.84 7.13
C ALA A 49 -2.97 -14.26 6.56
N LEU A 50 -1.87 -14.75 5.99
CA LEU A 50 -1.76 -16.11 5.47
C LEU A 50 -2.01 -17.18 6.54
N ILE A 51 -1.42 -17.05 7.73
CA ILE A 51 -1.68 -17.98 8.85
C ILE A 51 -3.17 -18.00 9.22
N VAL A 52 -3.82 -16.84 9.21
CA VAL A 52 -5.22 -16.71 9.58
C VAL A 52 -6.16 -17.23 8.48
N THR A 53 -5.84 -17.02 7.20
CA THR A 53 -6.76 -17.25 6.08
C THR A 53 -6.47 -18.50 5.26
N HIS A 54 -5.22 -18.95 5.12
CA HIS A 54 -4.83 -20.01 4.17
C HIS A 54 -5.64 -21.31 4.34
N ASN A 55 -5.88 -21.73 5.57
CA ASN A 55 -6.62 -22.97 5.87
C ASN A 55 -8.15 -22.78 5.95
N GLU A 56 -8.65 -21.61 5.56
CA GLU A 56 -10.08 -21.31 5.59
C GLU A 56 -10.72 -21.48 4.20
N PRO A 57 -11.96 -21.99 4.12
CA PRO A 57 -12.60 -22.36 2.85
C PRO A 57 -12.88 -21.16 1.93
N TRP A 58 -12.82 -19.94 2.47
CA TRP A 58 -13.01 -18.71 1.70
C TRP A 58 -11.73 -18.17 1.07
N PHE A 59 -10.57 -18.75 1.38
CA PHE A 59 -9.32 -18.33 0.75
C PHE A 59 -9.29 -18.67 -0.75
N THR A 60 -9.91 -19.78 -1.14
CA THR A 60 -9.95 -20.27 -2.53
C THR A 60 -11.31 -20.10 -3.20
N ASN A 61 -12.40 -20.03 -2.43
CA ASN A 61 -13.75 -19.92 -2.97
C ASN A 61 -14.51 -18.75 -2.36
N THR A 62 -14.79 -17.75 -3.19
CA THR A 62 -15.39 -16.47 -2.78
C THR A 62 -16.83 -16.61 -2.26
N ILE A 63 -17.56 -17.65 -2.67
CA ILE A 63 -18.92 -17.88 -2.13
C ILE A 63 -18.90 -18.11 -0.61
N ASN A 64 -17.77 -18.62 -0.10
CA ASN A 64 -17.59 -18.90 1.33
C ASN A 64 -17.30 -17.65 2.16
N PHE A 65 -17.15 -16.47 1.52
CA PHE A 65 -17.26 -15.20 2.22
C PHE A 65 -18.66 -15.05 2.82
N TRP A 66 -19.69 -15.46 2.08
CA TRP A 66 -21.10 -15.23 2.41
C TRP A 66 -21.77 -16.44 3.05
N ILE A 67 -21.28 -17.64 2.74
CA ILE A 67 -21.79 -18.90 3.28
C ILE A 67 -20.70 -19.58 4.08
N GLY A 68 -20.99 -19.99 5.31
CA GLY A 68 -20.08 -20.74 6.17
C GLY A 68 -20.61 -22.12 6.54
N PRO A 69 -19.76 -22.95 7.16
CA PRO A 69 -20.20 -24.19 7.76
C PRO A 69 -21.29 -23.95 8.82
N ASN A 70 -22.13 -24.96 9.07
CA ASN A 70 -23.23 -24.93 10.03
C ASN A 70 -24.32 -23.88 9.71
N ASN A 71 -24.72 -23.78 8.43
CA ASN A 71 -25.77 -22.86 7.95
C ASN A 71 -25.52 -21.37 8.26
N GLN A 72 -24.27 -20.98 8.55
CA GLN A 72 -23.95 -19.57 8.73
C GLN A 72 -24.07 -18.84 7.39
N ARG A 73 -24.92 -17.83 7.33
CA ARG A 73 -25.06 -16.94 6.17
C ARG A 73 -24.84 -15.52 6.63
N TRP A 74 -24.26 -14.70 5.76
CA TRP A 74 -24.24 -13.26 5.98
C TRP A 74 -25.70 -12.77 6.00
N PRO A 75 -26.10 -11.87 6.93
CA PRO A 75 -25.27 -11.10 7.88
C PRO A 75 -25.01 -11.79 9.24
N ASP A 76 -25.49 -13.01 9.49
CA ASP A 76 -25.46 -13.67 10.80
C ASP A 76 -24.15 -14.42 11.16
N GLN A 77 -23.12 -14.28 10.33
CA GLN A 77 -21.86 -14.98 10.51
C GLN A 77 -21.09 -14.49 11.75
N LYS A 78 -20.46 -15.43 12.46
CA LYS A 78 -19.58 -15.12 13.60
C LYS A 78 -18.13 -14.94 13.13
N ALA A 79 -17.50 -13.84 13.56
CA ALA A 79 -16.08 -13.59 13.35
C ALA A 79 -15.23 -14.46 14.29
N LYS A 80 -14.35 -15.30 13.73
CA LYS A 80 -13.36 -16.08 14.48
C LYS A 80 -12.39 -15.15 15.20
N LEU A 81 -11.91 -15.53 16.40
CA LEU A 81 -11.00 -14.71 17.21
C LEU A 81 -9.72 -14.31 16.43
N LYS A 82 -9.16 -15.25 15.65
CA LYS A 82 -7.99 -15.00 14.80
C LYS A 82 -8.21 -13.90 13.74
N LEU A 83 -9.42 -13.81 13.17
CA LEU A 83 -9.77 -12.74 12.23
C LEU A 83 -9.90 -11.39 12.95
N LYS A 84 -10.43 -11.38 14.17
CA LYS A 84 -10.48 -10.16 14.99
C LYS A 84 -9.07 -9.66 15.28
N GLY A 85 -8.14 -10.56 15.64
CA GLY A 85 -6.72 -10.23 15.83
C GLY A 85 -6.08 -9.59 14.59
N LEU A 86 -6.27 -10.20 13.41
CA LEU A 86 -5.79 -9.63 12.14
C LEU A 86 -6.35 -8.22 11.89
N TYR A 87 -7.64 -7.99 12.17
CA TYR A 87 -8.27 -6.68 12.00
C TYR A 87 -7.76 -5.63 12.99
N MET A 88 -7.51 -5.99 14.25
CA MET A 88 -6.93 -5.06 15.22
C MET A 88 -5.50 -4.69 14.84
N TYR A 89 -4.72 -5.68 14.38
CA TYR A 89 -3.34 -5.47 13.95
C TYR A 89 -3.26 -4.53 12.74
N THR A 90 -4.01 -4.85 11.68
CA THR A 90 -4.04 -4.05 10.44
C THR A 90 -4.70 -2.69 10.66
N GLY A 91 -5.84 -2.64 11.35
CA GLY A 91 -6.53 -1.40 11.68
C GLY A 91 -5.65 -0.44 12.50
N GLY A 92 -4.91 -0.95 13.49
CA GLY A 92 -3.96 -0.16 14.26
C GLY A 92 -2.86 0.45 13.40
N PHE A 93 -2.30 -0.31 12.46
CA PHE A 93 -1.31 0.21 11.53
C PHE A 93 -1.88 1.27 10.60
N TYR A 94 -3.06 1.06 9.98
CA TYR A 94 -3.61 2.05 9.06
C TYR A 94 -3.96 3.37 9.75
N VAL A 95 -4.40 3.34 11.02
CA VAL A 95 -4.55 4.54 11.85
C VAL A 95 -3.19 5.20 12.10
N TYR A 96 -2.19 4.43 12.52
CA TYR A 96 -0.82 4.93 12.68
C TYR A 96 -0.28 5.57 11.39
N SER A 97 -0.51 4.95 10.24
CA SER A 97 -0.04 5.41 8.93
C SER A 97 -0.65 6.75 8.52
N ILE A 98 -1.89 7.04 8.92
CA ILE A 98 -2.48 8.39 8.74
C ILE A 98 -1.66 9.43 9.53
N PHE A 99 -1.37 9.16 10.82
CA PHE A 99 -0.52 10.06 11.62
C PHE A 99 0.89 10.17 11.04
N ALA A 100 1.47 9.06 10.61
CA ALA A 100 2.78 9.02 9.96
C ALA A 100 2.81 9.89 8.71
N LEU A 101 1.82 9.77 7.81
CA LEU A 101 1.71 10.58 6.60
C LEU A 101 1.63 12.09 6.89
N VAL A 102 0.89 12.49 7.92
CA VAL A 102 0.72 13.92 8.25
C VAL A 102 1.98 14.51 8.86
N PHE A 103 2.64 13.78 9.78
CA PHE A 103 3.66 14.36 10.67
C PHE A 103 5.09 13.89 10.41
N TRP A 104 5.29 12.66 9.92
CA TRP A 104 6.61 12.03 9.89
C TRP A 104 7.12 11.68 8.49
N GLU A 105 6.24 11.23 7.59
CA GLU A 105 6.66 10.79 6.27
C GLU A 105 7.00 11.95 5.36
N THR A 106 7.96 11.70 4.47
CA THR A 106 8.31 12.66 3.41
C THR A 106 7.12 12.83 2.47
N LYS A 107 6.57 14.05 2.39
CA LYS A 107 5.48 14.39 1.47
C LYS A 107 5.96 14.23 0.03
N ARG A 108 5.12 13.62 -0.80
CA ARG A 108 5.36 13.40 -2.24
C ARG A 108 4.19 13.99 -3.02
N SER A 109 4.34 14.10 -4.34
CA SER A 109 3.32 14.67 -5.21
C SER A 109 1.96 13.93 -5.15
N ASP A 110 1.95 12.66 -4.75
CA ASP A 110 0.74 11.84 -4.57
C ASP A 110 0.21 11.82 -3.13
N PHE A 111 0.65 12.74 -2.26
CA PHE A 111 0.25 12.79 -0.85
C PHE A 111 -1.28 12.76 -0.66
N GLY A 112 -2.03 13.58 -1.40
CA GLY A 112 -3.49 13.64 -1.30
C GLY A 112 -4.16 12.31 -1.67
N VAL A 113 -3.65 11.65 -2.72
CA VAL A 113 -4.15 10.34 -3.17
C VAL A 113 -3.83 9.25 -2.14
N SER A 114 -2.62 9.26 -1.58
CA SER A 114 -2.22 8.35 -0.50
C SER A 114 -3.07 8.56 0.76
N MET A 115 -3.32 9.81 1.17
CA MET A 115 -4.16 10.12 2.33
C MET A 115 -5.59 9.63 2.12
N ALA A 116 -6.19 9.91 0.96
CA ALA A 116 -7.53 9.45 0.62
C ALA A 116 -7.64 7.92 0.67
N HIS A 117 -6.62 7.21 0.18
CA HIS A 117 -6.55 5.76 0.30
C HIS A 117 -6.54 5.28 1.76
N HIS A 118 -5.68 5.85 2.61
CA HIS A 118 -5.60 5.42 4.01
C HIS A 118 -6.91 5.65 4.75
N VAL A 119 -7.55 6.80 4.53
CA VAL A 119 -8.87 7.09 5.10
C VAL A 119 -9.92 6.10 4.59
N ALA A 120 -9.98 5.83 3.28
CA ALA A 120 -10.88 4.85 2.70
C ALA A 120 -10.66 3.44 3.27
N THR A 121 -9.40 3.02 3.44
CA THR A 121 -9.04 1.71 3.99
C THR A 121 -9.43 1.60 5.46
N VAL A 122 -9.23 2.63 6.28
CA VAL A 122 -9.71 2.63 7.69
C VAL A 122 -11.23 2.49 7.75
N ILE A 123 -11.97 3.25 6.92
CA ILE A 123 -13.43 3.15 6.86
C ILE A 123 -13.84 1.73 6.41
N LEU A 124 -13.18 1.16 5.41
CA LEU A 124 -13.42 -0.20 4.94
C LEU A 124 -13.16 -1.25 6.03
N ILE A 125 -12.07 -1.14 6.80
CA ILE A 125 -11.76 -2.05 7.91
C ILE A 125 -12.85 -1.99 8.98
N VAL A 126 -13.24 -0.78 9.39
CA VAL A 126 -14.27 -0.57 10.43
C VAL A 126 -15.62 -1.08 9.96
N MET A 127 -16.07 -0.67 8.76
CA MET A 127 -17.34 -1.14 8.21
C MET A 127 -17.34 -2.63 7.97
N SER A 128 -16.24 -3.21 7.48
CA SER A 128 -16.11 -4.66 7.30
C SER A 128 -16.26 -5.40 8.63
N TYR A 129 -15.70 -4.86 9.71
CA TYR A 129 -15.83 -5.43 11.04
C TYR A 129 -17.28 -5.37 11.55
N ILE A 130 -17.92 -4.20 11.50
CA ILE A 130 -19.28 -3.98 12.00
C ILE A 130 -20.30 -4.77 11.16
N CYS A 131 -20.17 -4.75 9.84
CA CYS A 131 -21.06 -5.42 8.89
C CYS A 131 -20.69 -6.88 8.67
N ARG A 132 -19.74 -7.44 9.44
CA ARG A 132 -19.34 -8.87 9.36
C ARG A 132 -18.83 -9.32 7.98
N PHE A 133 -18.21 -8.42 7.22
CA PHE A 133 -17.47 -8.74 5.98
C PHE A 133 -16.05 -9.26 6.24
N VAL A 134 -15.76 -9.64 7.49
CA VAL A 134 -14.42 -10.01 7.97
C VAL A 134 -13.72 -11.09 7.14
N ARG A 135 -14.47 -12.03 6.56
CA ARG A 135 -13.93 -13.09 5.69
C ARG A 135 -13.40 -12.52 4.39
N ALA A 136 -14.24 -11.78 3.65
CA ALA A 136 -13.83 -11.09 2.43
C ALA A 136 -12.68 -10.12 2.71
N GLY A 137 -12.81 -9.28 3.74
CA GLY A 137 -11.78 -8.30 4.06
C GLY A 137 -10.46 -8.92 4.52
N SER A 138 -10.44 -10.13 5.09
CA SER A 138 -9.18 -10.83 5.38
C SER A 138 -8.37 -11.17 4.13
N VAL A 139 -9.05 -11.54 3.03
CA VAL A 139 -8.41 -11.80 1.74
C VAL A 139 -8.03 -10.48 1.08
N ILE A 140 -8.85 -9.43 1.21
CA ILE A 140 -8.51 -8.08 0.74
C ILE A 140 -7.18 -7.62 1.36
N LEU A 141 -7.04 -7.71 2.68
CA LEU A 141 -5.81 -7.31 3.38
C LEU A 141 -4.57 -8.07 2.84
N ALA A 142 -4.64 -9.40 2.73
CA ALA A 142 -3.55 -10.20 2.17
C ALA A 142 -3.19 -9.82 0.72
N LEU A 143 -4.19 -9.61 -0.15
CA LEU A 143 -3.93 -9.23 -1.55
C LEU A 143 -3.19 -7.88 -1.67
N HIS A 144 -3.42 -6.95 -0.75
CA HIS A 144 -2.80 -5.63 -0.81
C HIS A 144 -1.40 -5.66 -0.20
N ASP A 145 -1.26 -6.15 1.03
CA ASP A 145 -0.01 -6.05 1.79
C ASP A 145 1.13 -6.87 1.15
N ALA A 146 0.84 -7.99 0.49
CA ALA A 146 1.83 -8.86 -0.16
C ALA A 146 2.75 -8.13 -1.15
N SER A 147 2.19 -7.31 -2.04
CA SER A 147 3.02 -6.58 -3.03
C SER A 147 3.87 -5.47 -2.41
N ASP A 148 3.45 -4.90 -1.29
CA ASP A 148 4.16 -3.80 -0.63
C ASP A 148 5.45 -4.27 0.06
N VAL A 149 5.54 -5.57 0.40
CA VAL A 149 6.80 -6.19 0.85
C VAL A 149 7.88 -6.00 -0.21
N PHE A 150 7.59 -6.34 -1.48
CA PHE A 150 8.57 -6.19 -2.57
C PHE A 150 8.92 -4.73 -2.83
N LEU A 151 7.95 -3.82 -2.69
CA LEU A 151 8.17 -2.39 -2.85
C LEU A 151 9.18 -1.85 -1.82
N GLU A 152 8.97 -2.18 -0.55
CA GLU A 152 9.83 -1.66 0.53
C GLU A 152 11.22 -2.30 0.50
N VAL A 153 11.34 -3.60 0.16
CA VAL A 153 12.64 -4.24 -0.09
C VAL A 153 13.38 -3.55 -1.25
N GLY A 154 12.68 -3.22 -2.34
CA GLY A 154 13.26 -2.50 -3.47
C GLY A 154 13.78 -1.11 -3.10
N LYS A 155 13.00 -0.35 -2.31
CA LYS A 155 13.42 0.97 -1.80
C LYS A 155 14.64 0.86 -0.90
N MET A 156 14.63 -0.06 0.07
CA MET A 156 15.78 -0.31 0.95
C MET A 156 17.04 -0.63 0.14
N SER A 157 16.91 -1.56 -0.81
CA SER A 157 18.01 -1.97 -1.69
C SER A 157 18.58 -0.79 -2.48
N LYS A 158 17.70 0.07 -3.00
CA LYS A 158 18.10 1.30 -3.71
C LYS A 158 18.86 2.25 -2.80
N TYR A 159 18.40 2.49 -1.58
CA TYR A 159 19.06 3.41 -0.64
C TYR A 159 20.40 2.86 -0.12
N SER A 160 20.56 1.53 -0.08
CA SER A 160 21.83 0.87 0.26
C SER A 160 22.81 0.76 -0.92
N GLY A 161 22.42 1.18 -2.13
CA GLY A 161 23.25 1.05 -3.34
C GLY A 161 23.27 -0.36 -3.96
N ALA A 162 22.43 -1.28 -3.50
CA ALA A 162 22.30 -2.63 -4.03
C ALA A 162 21.41 -2.64 -5.29
N GLU A 163 21.90 -2.06 -6.39
CA GLU A 163 21.12 -1.84 -7.62
C GLU A 163 20.52 -3.13 -8.21
N GLY A 164 21.26 -4.24 -8.19
CA GLY A 164 20.77 -5.53 -8.69
C GLY A 164 19.56 -6.03 -7.91
N LEU A 165 19.61 -5.97 -6.58
CA LEU A 165 18.50 -6.36 -5.71
C LEU A 165 17.32 -5.40 -5.86
N ALA A 166 17.58 -4.10 -5.97
CA ALA A 166 16.53 -3.09 -6.21
C ALA A 166 15.77 -3.36 -7.51
N SER A 167 16.48 -3.68 -8.59
CA SER A 167 15.87 -4.02 -9.89
C SER A 167 15.04 -5.30 -9.83
N VAL A 168 15.54 -6.37 -9.19
CA VAL A 168 14.80 -7.62 -9.04
C VAL A 168 13.54 -7.41 -8.18
N SER A 169 13.67 -6.74 -7.03
CA SER A 169 12.53 -6.43 -6.16
C SER A 169 11.49 -5.56 -6.87
N PHE A 170 11.91 -4.60 -7.70
CA PHE A 170 10.99 -3.79 -8.50
C PHE A 170 10.22 -4.61 -9.53
N ILE A 171 10.87 -5.56 -10.22
CA ILE A 171 10.18 -6.46 -11.16
C ILE A 171 9.17 -7.35 -10.42
N LEU A 172 9.54 -7.92 -9.27
CA LEU A 172 8.63 -8.71 -8.43
C LEU A 172 7.44 -7.87 -7.93
N PHE A 173 7.69 -6.62 -7.55
CA PHE A 173 6.65 -5.66 -7.20
C PHE A 173 5.68 -5.41 -8.36
N VAL A 174 6.18 -5.19 -9.58
CA VAL A 174 5.34 -5.00 -10.78
C VAL A 174 4.46 -6.22 -11.04
N ILE A 175 5.05 -7.42 -11.04
CA ILE A 175 4.31 -8.67 -11.31
C ILE A 175 3.24 -8.90 -10.25
N SER A 176 3.61 -8.78 -8.96
CA SER A 176 2.66 -8.96 -7.86
C SER A 176 1.56 -7.90 -7.86
N TRP A 177 1.85 -6.65 -8.20
CA TRP A 177 0.84 -5.58 -8.32
C TRP A 177 -0.23 -5.93 -9.36
N ILE A 178 0.19 -6.37 -10.54
CA ILE A 178 -0.75 -6.74 -11.62
C ILE A 178 -1.61 -7.93 -11.17
N ILE A 179 -0.98 -9.01 -10.70
CA ILE A 179 -1.70 -10.23 -10.33
C ILE A 179 -2.66 -9.97 -9.18
N LEU A 180 -2.20 -9.35 -8.10
CA LEU A 180 -2.98 -9.24 -6.87
C LEU A 180 -4.01 -8.11 -6.94
N ARG A 181 -3.61 -6.92 -7.41
CA ARG A 181 -4.45 -5.70 -7.34
C ARG A 181 -5.24 -5.42 -8.62
N LEU A 182 -4.76 -5.84 -9.78
CA LEU A 182 -5.45 -5.61 -11.07
C LEU A 182 -6.19 -6.85 -11.61
N ILE A 183 -5.86 -8.05 -11.13
CA ILE A 183 -6.53 -9.29 -11.55
C ILE A 183 -7.32 -9.89 -10.38
N CYS A 184 -6.66 -10.42 -9.36
CA CYS A 184 -7.34 -11.11 -8.26
C CYS A 184 -8.35 -10.21 -7.54
N TYR A 185 -7.97 -8.99 -7.20
CA TYR A 185 -8.86 -8.05 -6.51
C TYR A 185 -10.17 -7.77 -7.27
N PRO A 186 -10.19 -7.28 -8.53
CA PRO A 186 -11.45 -7.03 -9.21
C PRO A 186 -12.22 -8.30 -9.58
N PHE A 187 -11.56 -9.34 -10.09
CA PHE A 187 -12.27 -10.52 -10.62
C PHE A 187 -12.75 -11.48 -9.52
N TRP A 188 -12.13 -11.48 -8.34
CA TRP A 188 -12.58 -12.30 -7.21
C TRP A 188 -13.33 -11.47 -6.17
N ILE A 189 -12.71 -10.41 -5.64
CA ILE A 189 -13.28 -9.65 -4.53
C ILE A 189 -14.45 -8.79 -4.99
N LEU A 190 -14.26 -7.91 -5.98
CA LEU A 190 -15.34 -7.02 -6.43
C LEU A 190 -16.49 -7.82 -7.03
N ARG A 191 -16.20 -8.85 -7.83
CA ARG A 191 -17.24 -9.76 -8.32
C ARG A 191 -18.06 -10.38 -7.17
N SER A 192 -17.40 -10.89 -6.13
CA SER A 192 -18.09 -11.55 -5.03
C SER A 192 -18.89 -10.57 -4.16
N THR A 193 -18.27 -9.45 -3.78
CA THR A 193 -18.87 -8.41 -2.96
C THR A 193 -19.96 -7.61 -3.67
N SER A 194 -19.96 -7.56 -5.00
CA SER A 194 -21.02 -6.90 -5.78
C SER A 194 -22.14 -7.87 -6.21
N TYR A 195 -21.81 -9.05 -6.72
CA TYR A 195 -22.80 -9.97 -7.30
C TYR A 195 -23.19 -11.12 -6.38
N GLU A 196 -22.24 -11.87 -5.83
CA GLU A 196 -22.54 -13.09 -5.07
C GLU A 196 -23.33 -12.79 -3.80
N VAL A 197 -22.97 -11.72 -3.07
CA VAL A 197 -23.70 -11.34 -1.86
C VAL A 197 -25.16 -10.94 -2.16
N VAL A 198 -25.43 -10.27 -3.29
CA VAL A 198 -26.77 -9.83 -3.67
C VAL A 198 -27.64 -11.01 -4.08
N MET A 199 -27.07 -12.01 -4.75
CA MET A 199 -27.77 -13.24 -5.12
C MET A 199 -28.15 -14.08 -3.90
N LEU A 200 -27.38 -13.98 -2.82
CA LEU A 200 -27.60 -14.73 -1.58
C LEU A 200 -28.48 -14.01 -0.57
N LEU A 201 -28.70 -12.71 -0.75
CA LEU A 201 -29.48 -11.90 0.16
C LEU A 201 -30.98 -12.09 -0.08
N ASP A 202 -31.70 -12.52 0.96
CA ASP A 202 -33.16 -12.55 0.95
C ASP A 202 -33.68 -11.13 1.23
N LYS A 203 -34.04 -10.40 0.17
CA LYS A 203 -34.40 -8.97 0.23
C LYS A 203 -35.59 -8.68 1.14
N ASP A 204 -36.44 -9.66 1.39
CA ASP A 204 -37.69 -9.49 2.13
C ASP A 204 -37.53 -9.65 3.65
N LYS A 205 -36.36 -10.10 4.13
CA LYS A 205 -36.14 -10.45 5.55
C LYS A 205 -35.23 -9.51 6.33
N HIS A 206 -34.66 -8.50 5.69
CA HIS A 206 -33.54 -7.74 6.25
C HIS A 206 -33.84 -6.24 6.37
N ASP A 207 -33.36 -5.63 7.47
CA ASP A 207 -33.51 -4.21 7.77
C ASP A 207 -33.03 -3.32 6.62
N THR A 208 -33.72 -2.18 6.44
CA THR A 208 -33.46 -1.17 5.40
C THR A 208 -32.02 -0.61 5.40
N LEU A 209 -31.27 -0.80 6.49
CA LEU A 209 -29.89 -0.34 6.64
C LEU A 209 -28.86 -1.24 5.94
N ILE A 210 -29.13 -2.54 5.80
CA ILE A 210 -28.20 -3.53 5.21
C ILE A 210 -27.84 -3.17 3.76
N PRO A 211 -28.79 -2.82 2.87
CA PRO A 211 -28.48 -2.36 1.52
C PRO A 211 -27.59 -1.11 1.49
N ILE A 212 -27.80 -0.14 2.38
CA ILE A 212 -27.01 1.09 2.45
C ILE A 212 -25.54 0.76 2.75
N TYR A 213 -25.28 -0.03 3.79
CA TYR A 213 -23.91 -0.44 4.13
C TYR A 213 -23.23 -1.23 3.01
N TYR A 214 -23.98 -2.10 2.32
CA TYR A 214 -23.49 -2.81 1.14
C TYR A 214 -23.03 -1.85 0.03
N TYR A 215 -23.82 -0.81 -0.31
CA TYR A 215 -23.48 0.13 -1.36
C TYR A 215 -22.29 1.01 -0.99
N ILE A 216 -22.22 1.50 0.25
CA ILE A 216 -21.08 2.30 0.72
C ILE A 216 -19.81 1.45 0.68
N PHE A 217 -19.86 0.21 1.18
CA PHE A 217 -18.71 -0.70 1.19
C PHE A 217 -18.22 -1.00 -0.23
N ASN A 218 -19.10 -1.38 -1.15
CA ASN A 218 -18.72 -1.64 -2.54
C ASN A 218 -18.18 -0.38 -3.23
N THR A 219 -18.80 0.78 -3.02
CA THR A 219 -18.31 2.05 -3.60
C THR A 219 -16.87 2.33 -3.18
N LEU A 220 -16.54 2.17 -1.90
CA LEU A 220 -15.17 2.34 -1.41
C LEU A 220 -14.20 1.32 -1.99
N LEU A 221 -14.62 0.06 -2.20
CA LEU A 221 -13.78 -0.94 -2.90
C LEU A 221 -13.54 -0.56 -4.37
N PHE A 222 -14.54 -0.06 -5.08
CA PHE A 222 -14.34 0.47 -6.43
C PHE A 222 -13.43 1.71 -6.44
N CYS A 223 -13.56 2.61 -5.45
CA CYS A 223 -12.62 3.72 -5.28
C CYS A 223 -11.19 3.21 -5.11
N LEU A 224 -10.96 2.17 -4.29
CA LEU A 224 -9.64 1.55 -4.16
C LEU A 224 -9.11 1.02 -5.50
N LEU A 225 -9.95 0.36 -6.31
CA LEU A 225 -9.52 -0.08 -7.65
C LEU A 225 -9.07 1.09 -8.53
N VAL A 226 -9.80 2.20 -8.53
CA VAL A 226 -9.42 3.41 -9.28
C VAL A 226 -8.05 3.92 -8.83
N LEU A 227 -7.79 3.92 -7.53
CA LEU A 227 -6.47 4.29 -6.99
C LEU A 227 -5.38 3.30 -7.42
N HIS A 228 -5.66 1.99 -7.43
CA HIS A 228 -4.70 1.00 -7.93
C HIS A 228 -4.36 1.19 -9.40
N ILE A 229 -5.34 1.58 -10.22
CA ILE A 229 -5.12 1.92 -11.64
C ILE A 229 -4.27 3.19 -11.75
N TYR A 230 -4.54 4.21 -10.91
CA TYR A 230 -3.72 5.43 -10.87
C TYR A 230 -2.25 5.11 -10.57
N TRP A 231 -1.96 4.34 -9.52
CA TRP A 231 -0.58 3.96 -9.20
C TRP A 231 0.03 3.02 -10.23
N TRP A 232 -0.76 2.13 -10.84
CA TRP A 232 -0.30 1.30 -11.96
C TRP A 232 0.26 2.15 -13.10
N VAL A 233 -0.39 3.27 -13.45
CA VAL A 233 0.13 4.19 -14.47
C VAL A 233 1.50 4.75 -14.07
N LEU A 234 1.71 5.09 -12.80
CA LEU A 234 3.00 5.58 -12.31
C LEU A 234 4.08 4.49 -12.32
N ILE A 235 3.72 3.28 -11.87
CA ILE A 235 4.61 2.11 -11.87
C ILE A 235 5.02 1.75 -13.30
N TYR A 236 4.07 1.76 -14.24
CA TYR A 236 4.33 1.51 -15.65
C TYR A 236 5.28 2.56 -16.25
N ARG A 237 5.10 3.85 -15.92
CA ARG A 237 6.04 4.90 -16.34
C ARG A 237 7.45 4.66 -15.81
N MET A 238 7.60 4.23 -14.56
CA MET A 238 8.89 3.87 -13.99
C MET A 238 9.50 2.64 -14.67
N LEU A 239 8.70 1.61 -14.96
CA LEU A 239 9.13 0.42 -15.69
C LEU A 239 9.62 0.76 -17.10
N ALA A 240 8.89 1.60 -17.83
CA ALA A 240 9.28 2.07 -19.15
C ALA A 240 10.63 2.82 -19.11
N LYS A 241 10.83 3.70 -18.12
CA LYS A 241 12.12 4.39 -17.91
C LYS A 241 13.25 3.40 -17.60
N GLN A 242 13.01 2.39 -16.76
CA GLN A 242 14.01 1.38 -16.45
C GLN A 242 14.44 0.58 -17.69
N ILE A 243 13.49 0.23 -18.56
CA ILE A 243 13.77 -0.46 -19.82
C ILE A 243 14.61 0.43 -20.75
N GLN A 244 14.24 1.71 -20.90
CA GLN A 244 15.00 2.69 -21.69
C GLN A 244 16.43 2.88 -21.17
N ASN A 245 16.62 2.84 -19.85
CA ASN A 245 17.92 2.98 -19.18
C ASN A 245 18.71 1.66 -19.07
N ARG A 246 18.41 0.66 -19.92
CA ARG A 246 19.07 -0.66 -19.94
C ARG A 246 19.09 -1.37 -18.58
N GLY A 247 17.99 -1.29 -17.83
CA GLY A 247 17.80 -1.98 -16.56
C GLY A 247 18.17 -1.18 -15.32
N LYS A 248 18.75 0.03 -15.46
CA LYS A 248 19.02 0.92 -14.32
C LYS A 248 17.72 1.51 -13.78
N LEU A 249 17.45 1.26 -12.50
CA LEU A 249 16.26 1.75 -11.82
C LEU A 249 16.33 3.27 -11.63
N SER A 250 15.46 4.01 -12.32
CA SER A 250 15.41 5.48 -12.24
C SER A 250 14.85 5.96 -10.89
N ASP A 251 14.93 7.26 -10.65
CA ASP A 251 14.28 7.89 -9.50
C ASP A 251 12.75 7.79 -9.55
N ASP A 252 12.16 7.77 -8.34
CA ASP A 252 10.73 7.66 -8.13
C ASP A 252 10.09 8.94 -8.65
N VAL A 253 9.26 8.81 -9.70
CA VAL A 253 8.65 9.92 -10.46
C VAL A 253 7.79 10.86 -9.62
N ARG A 254 7.51 10.51 -8.36
CA ARG A 254 6.76 11.32 -7.39
C ARG A 254 7.64 12.16 -6.48
N SER A 255 8.97 11.99 -6.58
CA SER A 255 9.96 12.67 -5.73
C SER A 255 10.53 13.94 -6.36
N ASP A 256 10.25 14.18 -7.65
CA ASP A 256 10.81 15.30 -8.44
C ASP A 256 10.20 16.67 -8.07
N SER A 257 9.25 16.76 -7.16
CA SER A 257 8.59 18.03 -6.80
C SER A 257 9.34 18.89 -5.77
N ASP A 258 10.44 18.40 -5.19
CA ASP A 258 11.22 19.13 -4.18
C ASP A 258 12.46 19.85 -4.76
N SER A 259 12.78 19.69 -6.05
CA SER A 259 14.01 20.24 -6.66
C SER A 259 13.83 21.50 -7.51
N ASP A 260 12.60 21.98 -7.72
CA ASP A 260 12.32 23.11 -8.63
C ASP A 260 12.28 24.49 -7.92
N HIS A 261 12.81 24.61 -6.69
CA HIS A 261 12.77 25.86 -5.91
C HIS A 261 14.11 26.40 -5.40
N GLU A 262 15.27 25.92 -5.88
CA GLU A 262 16.59 26.45 -5.44
C GLU A 262 17.51 26.95 -6.59
N HIS A 263 16.96 27.24 -7.77
CA HIS A 263 17.72 27.83 -8.88
C HIS A 263 17.05 29.05 -9.53
N GLU A 264 16.52 29.96 -8.71
CA GLU A 264 16.30 31.36 -9.10
C GLU A 264 16.65 32.24 -7.90
N ASP A 265 17.94 32.61 -7.77
CA ASP A 265 18.44 33.86 -7.18
C ASP A 265 19.97 33.97 -7.36
#